data_AF-N1MHR4-F1
#
_entry.id   AF-N1MHR4-F1
#
_cell.length_a   1.000
_cell.length_b   1.000
_cell.length_c   1.000
_cell.angle_alpha   90.00
_cell.angle_beta   90.00
_cell.angle_gamma   90.00
#
_symmetry.space_group_name_H-M   'P 1'
#
loop_
_entity.id
_entity.type
_entity.pdbx_description
1 polymer ?
#
loop_
_entity_poly.entity_id
_entity_poly.type
_entity_poly.pdbx_seq_one_letter_code
_entity_poly.pdbx_strand_id
1 'polypeptide(L)' 'MMGSSEVRFADTLKTEIPYRVSGEILGLERKRSRKLGVMDVLTYRLRLQREDGVPVLETDNVWVLPRRDLA' A
#
# COMPACT_ATOMS: atom_id res chain seq x y z
N MET A 1 -3.36 10.16 -1.13
CA MET A 1 -2.67 10.50 0.13
C MET A 1 -2.54 9.23 0.92
N MET A 2 -1.34 8.95 1.45
CA MET A 2 -1.14 7.78 2.31
C MET A 2 -1.84 8.01 3.66
N GLY A 3 -2.69 7.06 4.06
CA GLY A 3 -3.42 7.07 5.32
C GLY A 3 -2.66 6.36 6.43
N SER A 4 -2.22 5.14 6.18
CA SER A 4 -1.40 4.35 7.09
C SER A 4 -0.54 3.36 6.30
N SER A 5 0.53 2.90 6.94
CA SER A 5 1.33 1.77 6.48
C SER A 5 1.79 0.98 7.70
N GLU A 6 1.49 -0.31 7.69
CA GLU A 6 2.02 -1.27 8.65
C GLU A 6 2.99 -2.19 7.90
N VAL A 7 4.14 -2.49 8.50
CA VAL A 7 5.18 -3.30 7.87
C VAL A 7 5.54 -4.49 8.75
N ARG A 8 5.74 -5.64 8.11
CA ARG A 8 6.25 -6.86 8.72
C ARG A 8 7.53 -7.26 7.99
N PHE A 9 8.67 -7.18 8.68
CA PHE A 9 9.97 -7.59 8.14
C PHE A 9 10.20 -9.09 8.38
N ALA A 10 10.59 -9.79 7.32
CA ALA A 10 11.03 -11.18 7.36
C ALA A 10 12.56 -11.31 7.18
N ASP A 11 13.22 -10.28 6.62
CA ASP A 11 14.67 -10.22 6.44
C ASP A 11 15.16 -8.75 6.44
N THR A 12 16.48 -8.55 6.46
CA THR A 12 17.13 -7.24 6.39
C THR A 12 17.03 -6.65 4.98
N LEU A 13 16.66 -5.37 4.90
CA LEU A 13 16.74 -4.60 3.66
C LEU A 13 18.20 -4.30 3.31
N LYS A 14 18.57 -4.54 2.06
CA LYS A 14 19.89 -4.25 1.51
C LYS A 14 19.74 -3.21 0.41
N THR A 15 20.68 -2.28 0.34
CA THR A 15 20.77 -1.31 -0.76
C THR A 15 21.55 -1.91 -1.92
N GLU A 16 21.44 -1.30 -3.12
CA GLU A 16 22.17 -1.70 -4.33
C GLU A 16 21.88 -3.14 -4.83
N ILE A 17 20.76 -3.74 -4.40
CA ILE A 17 20.28 -5.00 -4.96
C ILE A 17 18.86 -4.84 -5.52
N PRO A 18 18.53 -5.57 -6.60
CA PRO A 18 17.19 -5.58 -7.15
C PRO A 18 16.22 -6.32 -6.23
N TYR A 19 14.97 -5.85 -6.23
CA TYR A 19 13.84 -6.49 -5.58
C TYR A 19 12.68 -6.62 -6.57
N ARG A 20 11.87 -7.66 -6.38
CA ARG A 20 10.56 -7.79 -7.00
C ARG A 20 9.49 -7.38 -6.01
N VAL A 21 8.52 -6.62 -6.48
CA VAL A 21 7.33 -6.23 -5.71
C VAL A 21 6.12 -6.91 -6.35
N SER A 22 5.29 -7.52 -5.50
CA SER A 22 3.94 -7.95 -5.86
C SER A 22 2.94 -7.28 -4.93
N GLY A 23 1.66 -7.28 -5.31
CA GLY A 23 0.62 -6.73 -4.45
C GLY A 23 -0.77 -7.24 -4.76
N GLU A 24 -1.65 -7.01 -3.79
CA GLU A 24 -3.07 -7.36 -3.87
C GLU A 24 -3.93 -6.25 -3.26
N ILE A 25 -5.13 -6.07 -3.81
CA ILE A 25 -6.12 -5.17 -3.22
C ILE A 25 -6.89 -5.95 -2.14
N LEU A 26 -6.86 -5.42 -0.93
CA LEU A 26 -7.56 -6.00 0.22
C LEU A 26 -8.95 -5.37 0.42
N GLY A 27 -9.13 -4.12 -0.01
CA GLY A 27 -10.42 -3.45 0.08
C GLY A 27 -10.46 -2.12 -0.65
N LEU A 28 -11.66 -1.73 -1.09
CA LEU A 28 -11.93 -0.43 -1.71
C LEU A 28 -13.29 0.08 -1.23
N GLU A 29 -13.29 1.14 -0.43
CA GLU A 29 -14.50 1.67 0.20
C GLU A 29 -14.70 3.16 -0.11
N ARG A 30 -15.92 3.55 -0.47
CA ARG A 30 -16.27 4.96 -0.61
C ARG A 30 -16.72 5.54 0.73
N LYS A 31 -16.11 6.66 1.14
CA LYS A 31 -16.42 7.37 2.38
C LYS A 31 -16.67 8.85 2.13
N ARG A 32 -17.40 9.49 3.05
CA ARG A 32 -17.52 10.95 3.13
C ARG A 32 -16.67 11.47 4.26
N SER A 33 -15.81 12.43 3.95
CA SER A 33 -15.01 13.20 4.90
C SER A 33 -15.55 14.62 4.96
N ARG A 34 -15.66 15.19 6.17
CA ARG A 34 -16.01 16.60 6.35
C ARG A 34 -14.98 17.54 5.70
N LYS A 35 -13.71 17.13 5.65
CA LYS A 35 -12.60 17.94 5.12
C LYS A 35 -12.36 17.72 3.62
N LEU A 36 -12.51 16.49 3.14
CA LEU A 36 -12.14 16.11 1.77
C LEU A 36 -13.33 15.85 0.84
N GLY A 37 -14.57 15.91 1.35
CA GLY A 37 -15.75 15.53 0.59
C GLY A 37 -15.81 14.01 0.39
N VAL A 38 -16.28 13.57 -0.78
CA VAL A 38 -16.31 12.14 -1.12
C VAL A 38 -14.89 11.66 -1.46
N MET A 39 -14.52 10.51 -0.92
CA MET A 39 -13.23 9.87 -1.17
C MET A 39 -13.38 8.35 -1.27
N ASP A 40 -12.47 7.72 -1.98
CA ASP A 40 -12.29 6.27 -1.96
C ASP A 40 -11.09 5.94 -1.05
N VAL A 41 -11.22 4.89 -0.24
CA VAL A 41 -10.17 4.38 0.65
C VAL A 41 -9.77 3.01 0.12
N LEU A 42 -8.56 2.94 -0.40
CA LEU A 42 -7.95 1.74 -0.96
C LEU A 42 -7.03 1.11 0.09
N THR A 43 -7.30 -0.14 0.45
CA THR A 43 -6.41 -0.95 1.27
C THR A 43 -5.75 -2.00 0.39
N TYR A 44 -4.43 -2.12 0.45
CA TYR A 44 -3.67 -3.05 -0.38
C TYR A 44 -2.44 -3.55 0.36
N ARG A 45 -2.02 -4.77 0.03
CA ARG A 45 -0.77 -5.35 0.52
C ARG A 45 0.28 -5.30 -0.58
N LEU A 46 1.49 -4.89 -0.24
CA LEU A 46 2.67 -5.12 -1.07
C LEU A 46 3.56 -6.16 -0.40
N ARG A 47 4.18 -7.01 -1.21
CA ARG A 47 5.20 -7.97 -0.77
C ARG A 47 6.47 -7.70 -1.55
N LEU A 48 7.56 -7.52 -0.82
CA LEU A 48 8.89 -7.31 -1.35
C LEU A 48 9.69 -8.61 -1.22
N GLN A 49 10.24 -9.08 -2.33
CA GLN A 49 11.09 -10.26 -2.37
C GLN A 49 12.38 -9.96 -3.13
N ARG A 50 13.47 -10.60 -2.73
CA ARG A 50 14.73 -10.59 -3.50
C ARG A 50 14.53 -11.30 -4.84
N GLU A 51 15.47 -11.14 -5.77
CA GLU A 51 15.42 -11.84 -7.07
C GLU A 51 15.41 -13.37 -6.96
N ASP A 52 16.04 -13.90 -5.90
CA ASP A 52 16.04 -15.32 -5.54
C ASP A 52 14.69 -15.82 -4.96
N GLY A 53 13.70 -14.92 -4.85
CA GLY A 53 12.37 -15.23 -4.31
C GLY A 53 12.28 -15.16 -2.79
N VAL A 54 13.36 -14.82 -2.07
CA VAL A 54 13.30 -14.71 -0.61
C VAL A 54 12.44 -13.52 -0.20
N PRO A 55 11.36 -13.72 0.59
CA PRO A 55 10.53 -12.63 1.08
C PRO A 55 11.31 -11.79 2.10
N VAL A 56 11.22 -10.47 1.97
CA VAL A 56 11.95 -9.53 2.83
C VAL A 56 11.00 -8.73 3.70
N LEU A 57 9.89 -8.25 3.14
CA LEU A 57 8.82 -7.65 3.94
C LEU A 57 7.48 -7.75 3.22
N GLU A 58 6.42 -7.58 3.99
CA GLU A 58 5.13 -7.20 3.47
C GLU A 58 4.62 -5.95 4.19
N THR A 59 3.81 -5.16 3.49
CA THR A 59 3.20 -3.96 4.04
C THR A 59 1.75 -3.85 3.66
N ASP A 60 0.90 -3.65 4.67
CA ASP A 60 -0.50 -3.28 4.50
C ASP A 60 -0.60 -1.76 4.49
N ASN A 61 -1.05 -1.22 3.37
CA ASN A 61 -1.12 0.21 3.12
C ASN A 61 -2.56 0.65 2.91
N VAL A 62 -2.86 1.84 3.41
CA VAL A 62 -4.12 2.53 3.14
C VAL A 62 -3.82 3.78 2.34
N TRP A 63 -4.47 3.92 1.20
CA TRP A 63 -4.43 5.13 0.37
C TRP A 63 -5.80 5.77 0.29
N VAL A 64 -5.86 7.04 0.66
CA VAL A 64 -7.04 7.88 0.49
C VAL A 64 -6.97 8.56 -0.87
N LEU A 65 -8.01 8.37 -1.67
CA LEU A 65 -8.20 8.90 -3.02
C LEU A 65 -9.36 9.91 -3.00
N PRO A 66 -9.10 11.22 -2.79
CA PRO A 66 -10.13 12.24 -2.88
C PRO A 66 -10.71 12.29 -4.30
N ARG A 67 -12.04 12.43 -4.43
CA ARG A 67 -12.73 12.44 -5.73
C ARG A 67 -13.06 13.85 -6.22
N ARG A 68 -12.19 14.82 -5.97
CA ARG A 68 -12.47 16.25 -6.27
C ARG A 68 -12.79 16.50 -7.75
N ASP A 69 -12.13 15.76 -8.63
CA ASP A 69 -12.25 15.90 -10.10
C ASP A 69 -13.20 14.86 -10.72
N LEU A 70 -13.88 14.06 -9.88
CA LEU A 70 -14.84 13.02 -10.28
C LEU A 70 -16.23 13.26 -9.65
N ALA A 71 -16.47 14.49 -9.21
CA ALA A 71 -17.68 14.94 -8.54
C ALA A 71 -18.61 15.67 -9.51
#